data_AF-A0A0U4DQ97-F1
#
_entry.id   AF-A0A0U4DQ97-F1
#
_cell.length_a   1.000
_cell.length_b   1.000
_cell.length_c   1.000
_cell.angle_alpha   90.00
_cell.angle_beta   90.00
_cell.angle_gamma   90.00
#
_symmetry.space_group_name_H-M   'P 1'
#
loop_
_entity.id
_entity.type
_entity.pdbx_description
1 polymer ?
#
loop_
_entity_poly.entity_id
_entity_poly.type
_entity_poly.pdbx_seq_one_letter_code
_entity_poly.pdbx_strand_id
1 'polypeptide(L)' 'MFKNSIIIAVIFFAVFTLKDLIFDEKIQWIENIVVFVLAFLTYTVFEWVKTPYEWNKNIKER' A
#
# COMPACT_ATOMS: atom_id res chain seq x y z
N MET A 1 -10.20 -5.66 6.39
CA MET A 1 -8.79 -5.96 6.12
C MET A 1 -8.51 -5.68 4.66
N PHE A 2 -8.62 -6.64 3.74
CA PHE A 2 -8.36 -6.48 2.29
C PHE A 2 -8.96 -5.26 1.57
N LYS A 3 -10.17 -4.81 1.95
CA LYS A 3 -10.89 -3.74 1.24
C LYS A 3 -10.26 -2.35 1.41
N ASN A 4 -9.73 -2.03 2.60
CA ASN A 4 -9.03 -0.76 2.84
C ASN A 4 -7.61 -0.79 2.28
N SER A 5 -6.95 -1.94 2.35
CA SER A 5 -5.63 -2.21 1.78
C SER A 5 -5.61 -2.03 0.28
N ILE A 6 -6.62 -2.58 -0.41
CA ILE A 6 -6.82 -2.40 -1.85
C ILE A 6 -7.07 -0.94 -2.19
N ILE A 7 -7.92 -0.23 -1.44
CA ILE A 7 -8.20 1.19 -1.70
C ILE A 7 -6.92 2.04 -1.58
N ILE A 8 -6.12 1.81 -0.54
CA ILE A 8 -4.87 2.56 -0.34
C ILE A 8 -3.86 2.23 -1.44
N ALA A 9 -3.73 0.97 -1.82
CA ALA A 9 -2.86 0.56 -2.93
C ALA A 9 -3.31 1.20 -4.25
N VAL A 10 -4.60 1.18 -4.57
CA VAL A 10 -5.17 1.77 -5.79
C VAL A 10 -4.98 3.29 -5.82
N ILE A 11 -5.14 3.99 -4.69
CA ILE A 11 -4.88 5.44 -4.60
C ILE A 11 -3.39 5.73 -4.84
N PHE A 12 -2.48 4.97 -4.22
CA PHE A 12 -1.04 5.14 -4.43
C PHE A 12 -0.65 4.94 -5.89
N PHE A 13 -1.22 3.92 -6.54
CA PHE A 13 -1.01 3.66 -7.97
C PHE A 13 -1.51 4.79 -8.85
N ALA A 14 -2.72 5.29 -8.59
CA ALA A 14 -3.31 6.37 -9.36
C ALA A 14 -2.46 7.65 -9.23
N VAL A 15 -1.98 7.98 -8.04
CA VAL A 15 -1.13 9.16 -7.81
C VAL A 15 0.21 9.04 -8.52
N PHE A 16 0.87 7.88 -8.45
CA PHE A 16 2.15 7.66 -9.14
C PHE A 16 1.98 7.67 -10.67
N THR A 17 0.94 7.00 -11.17
CA THR A 17 0.63 6.98 -12.61
C THR A 17 0.31 8.38 -13.14
N LEU A 18 -0.44 9.19 -12.38
CA LEU A 18 -0.72 10.58 -12.73
C LEU A 18 0.55 11.44 -12.70
N LYS A 19 1.45 11.20 -11.76
CA LYS A 19 2.73 11.92 -11.69
C LYS A 19 3.60 11.62 -12.90
N ASP A 20 3.79 10.35 -13.26
CA ASP A 20 4.56 9.94 -14.44
C ASP A 20 3.94 10.49 -15.73
N LEU A 21 2.60 10.55 -15.81
CA LEU A 21 1.90 11.05 -16.99
C LEU A 21 2.02 12.57 -17.18
N ILE A 22 2.33 13.31 -16.11
CA ILE A 22 2.50 14.79 -16.12
C ILE A 22 3.98 15.18 -16.23
N PHE A 23 4.89 14.45 -15.61
CA PHE A 23 6.29 14.85 -15.46
C PHE A 23 7.28 14.11 -16.38
N ASP A 24 6.92 12.95 -16.93
CA ASP A 24 7.81 12.16 -17.77
C ASP A 24 7.34 12.05 -19.22
N GLU A 25 8.28 12.17 -20.17
CA GLU A 25 8.03 12.09 -21.61
C GLU A 25 7.62 10.66 -22.04
N LYS A 26 7.90 9.67 -21.18
CA LYS A 26 7.53 8.26 -21.34
C LYS A 26 7.13 7.66 -20.00
N ILE A 27 5.97 7.01 -19.96
CA ILE A 27 5.51 6.27 -18.79
C ILE A 27 6.53 5.16 -18.46
N GLN A 28 7.18 5.25 -17.29
CA GLN A 28 8.13 4.25 -16.83
C GLN A 28 7.39 3.08 -16.17
N TRP A 29 6.72 2.28 -17.01
CA TRP A 29 5.87 1.16 -16.59
C TRP A 29 6.54 0.20 -15.60
N ILE A 30 7.83 -0.12 -15.78
CA ILE A 30 8.56 -1.03 -14.90
C ILE A 30 8.72 -0.43 -13.50
N GLU A 31 9.10 0.85 -13.40
CA GLU A 31 9.26 1.53 -12.12
C GLU A 31 7.92 1.64 -11.38
N ASN A 32 6.84 1.99 -12.10
CA ASN A 32 5.50 2.02 -11.52
C ASN A 32 5.02 0.65 -11.02
N ILE A 33 5.29 -0.43 -11.76
CA ILE A 33 4.95 -1.79 -11.33
C ILE A 33 5.75 -2.16 -10.07
N VAL A 34 7.04 -1.84 -10.03
CA VAL A 34 7.91 -2.11 -8.87
C VAL A 34 7.42 -1.35 -7.64
N VAL A 35 7.11 -0.05 -7.79
CA VAL A 35 6.57 0.78 -6.70
C VAL A 35 5.23 0.23 -6.21
N PHE A 36 4.35 -0.20 -7.12
CA PHE A 36 3.07 -0.79 -6.75
C PHE A 36 3.22 -2.08 -5.95
N VAL A 37 4.10 -2.98 -6.40
CA VAL A 37 4.40 -4.24 -5.69
C VAL A 37 5.02 -3.95 -4.31
N LEU A 38 5.94 -3.01 -4.21
CA LEU A 38 6.55 -2.60 -2.94
C LEU A 38 5.52 -2.02 -1.96
N ALA A 39 4.65 -1.13 -2.43
CA ALA A 39 3.60 -0.55 -1.60
C ALA A 39 2.61 -1.63 -1.11
N PHE A 40 2.21 -2.54 -1.98
CA PHE A 40 1.33 -3.67 -1.63
C PHE A 40 1.96 -4.59 -0.58
N LEU A 41 3.23 -4.97 -0.75
CA LEU A 41 3.96 -5.80 0.22
C LEU A 41 4.10 -5.10 1.57
N THR A 42 4.49 -3.83 1.57
CA THR A 42 4.67 -3.04 2.80
C THR A 42 3.36 -2.94 3.57
N TYR A 43 2.26 -2.66 2.87
CA TYR A 43 0.94 -2.57 3.49
C TYR A 43 0.47 -3.93 4.03
N THR A 44 0.68 -5.01 3.28
CA THR A 44 0.33 -6.37 3.70
C THR A 44 1.05 -6.75 4.99
N VAL A 45 2.36 -6.49 5.06
CA VAL A 45 3.16 -6.73 6.28
C VAL A 45 2.66 -5.86 7.44
N PHE A 46 2.38 -4.58 7.20
CA PHE A 46 1.87 -3.67 8.23
C PHE A 46 0.54 -4.15 8.82
N GLU A 47 -0.40 -4.57 7.98
CA GLU A 47 -1.70 -5.08 8.41
C GLU A 47 -1.58 -6.43 9.14
N TRP A 48 -0.64 -7.26 8.69
CA TRP A 48 -0.31 -8.53 9.35
C TRP A 48 0.25 -8.31 10.76
N VAL A 49 1.09 -7.29 10.98
CA VAL A 49 1.64 -6.92 12.30
C VAL A 49 0.60 -6.23 13.19
N LYS A 50 -0.33 -5.48 12.60
CA LYS A 50 -1.40 -4.78 13.34
C LYS A 50 -2.35 -5.75 14.04
N THR A 51 -2.60 -6.91 13.44
CA THR A 51 -3.50 -7.95 13.97
C THR A 51 -3.05 -8.50 15.34
N PRO A 52 -1.81 -9.03 15.51
CA PRO A 52 -1.33 -9.47 16.82
C PRO A 52 -1.13 -8.30 17.79
N TYR A 53 -0.81 -7.10 17.31
CA TYR A 53 -0.69 -5.92 18.15
C TYR A 53 -2.04 -5.52 18.79
N GLU A 54 -3.11 -5.45 17.99
CA GLU A 54 -4.46 -5.18 18.50
C GLU A 54 -4.99 -6.32 19.38
N TRP A 55 -4.64 -7.57 19.06
CA TRP A 55 -4.99 -8.71 19.92
C TRP A 55 -4.34 -8.61 21.30
N ASN A 56 -3.04 -8.28 21.36
CA ASN A 56 -2.32 -8.08 22.63
C ASN A 56 -2.83 -6.85 23.40
N LYS A 57 -3.22 -5.77 22.70
CA LYS A 57 -3.78 -4.57 23.32
C LYS A 57 -5.13 -4.86 24.00
N ASN A 58 -6.03 -5.58 23.32
CA ASN A 58 -7.35 -5.93 23.86
C ASN A 58 -7.27 -6.89 25.06
N ILE A 59 -6.23 -7.73 25.14
CA ILE A 59 -5.97 -8.58 26.32
C ILE A 59 -5.52 -7.75 27.53
N LYS A 60 -4.80 -6.65 27.31
CA LYS A 60 -4.26 -5.79 28.37
C LYS A 60 -5.30 -4.82 28.98
N GLU A 61 -6.38 -4.54 28.24
CA GLU A 61 -7.47 -3.63 28.65
C GLU A 61 -8.66 -4.36 29.32
N ARG A 62 -8.64 -5.70 29.41
CA ARG A 62 -9.66 -6.53 30.07
C ARG A 62 -9.12 -7.12 31.38
#